data_AF-A0A7J6TH23-F1
#
_entry.id   AF-A0A7J6TH23-F1
#
_cell.length_a   1.000
_cell.length_b   1.000
_cell.length_c   1.000
_cell.angle_alpha   90.00
_cell.angle_beta   90.00
_cell.angle_gamma   90.00
#
_symmetry.space_group_name_H-M   'P 1'
#
loop_
_entity.id
_entity.type
_entity.pdbx_description
1 polymer ?
#
loop_
_entity_poly.entity_id
_entity_poly.type
_entity_poly.pdbx_seq_one_letter_code
_entity_poly.pdbx_strand_id
1 'polypeptide(L)'
;DSPVLEIKKSLPKARIPLLKVTHVPSQTPIDLVIHLGHPIVSSWFLRDIVQVSGVGKKLIELVRNWGASKNITRADAGMLPKYGYSLLVVAFLQRKGLLPANLFPIEEEEAVPKAKRPRLLATGLDPTTYYTEGELIRFVALEEPARLLPWNPVLDAWQQSNAIRCKDSEVDELFQQFLVDLEGKLSSEDSKPVTFREKQVVVLDEFKDTSDDL
;
A
#
# COMPACT_ATOMS: atom_id res chain seq x y z
N ASP A 1 23.65 21.99 -25.05
CA ASP A 1 22.79 21.66 -23.90
C ASP A 1 22.79 20.17 -23.65
N SER A 2 23.39 19.73 -22.55
CA SER A 2 23.30 18.32 -22.14
C SER A 2 21.87 17.99 -21.71
N PRO A 3 21.33 16.81 -22.04
CA PRO A 3 19.97 16.45 -21.67
C PRO A 3 19.82 16.36 -20.15
N VAL A 4 18.77 16.97 -19.62
CA VAL A 4 18.45 16.98 -18.17
C VAL A 4 17.99 15.60 -17.69
N LEU A 5 17.40 14.80 -18.59
CA LEU A 5 16.91 13.45 -18.33
C LEU A 5 17.54 12.46 -19.31
N GLU A 6 18.02 11.34 -18.78
CA GLU A 6 18.54 10.22 -19.56
C GLU A 6 17.58 9.03 -19.49
N ILE A 7 17.11 8.54 -20.65
CA ILE A 7 16.21 7.38 -20.70
C ILE A 7 17.01 6.11 -20.45
N LYS A 8 16.67 5.37 -19.40
CA LYS A 8 17.31 4.08 -19.07
C LYS A 8 16.53 2.89 -19.62
N LYS A 9 15.19 2.92 -19.55
CA LYS A 9 14.34 1.80 -19.98
C LYS A 9 12.93 2.25 -20.31
N SER A 10 12.37 1.73 -21.40
CA SER A 10 10.94 1.88 -21.73
C SER A 10 10.21 0.56 -21.51
N LEU A 11 9.07 0.59 -20.81
CA LEU A 11 8.24 -0.56 -20.49
C LEU A 11 6.79 -0.35 -20.95
N PRO A 12 6.53 -0.26 -22.27
CA PRO A 12 5.19 0.05 -22.79
C PRO A 12 4.19 -1.10 -22.61
N LYS A 13 4.68 -2.33 -22.42
CA LYS A 13 3.86 -3.55 -22.26
C LYS A 13 3.62 -3.93 -20.80
N ALA A 14 4.10 -3.14 -19.84
CA ALA A 14 3.77 -3.36 -18.43
C ALA A 14 2.28 -3.11 -18.20
N ARG A 15 1.71 -3.67 -17.10
CA ARG A 15 0.30 -3.42 -16.72
C ARG A 15 0.00 -1.92 -16.67
N ILE A 16 0.95 -1.14 -16.16
CA ILE A 16 0.95 0.31 -16.21
C ILE A 16 2.18 0.71 -17.04
N PRO A 17 2.01 1.24 -18.26
CA PRO A 17 3.13 1.68 -19.09
C PRO A 17 3.99 2.71 -18.37
N LEU A 18 5.31 2.50 -18.36
CA LEU A 18 6.23 3.41 -17.68
C LEU A 18 7.56 3.57 -18.41
N LEU A 19 8.18 4.72 -18.21
CA LEU A 19 9.49 5.09 -18.71
C LEU A 19 10.43 5.35 -17.53
N LYS A 20 11.48 4.54 -17.40
CA LYS A 20 12.53 4.72 -16.41
C LYS A 20 13.56 5.69 -16.95
N VAL A 21 13.74 6.81 -16.27
CA VAL A 21 14.72 7.83 -16.61
C VAL A 21 15.61 8.12 -15.40
N THR A 22 16.77 8.71 -15.63
CA THR A 22 17.65 9.22 -14.59
C THR A 22 17.78 10.72 -14.78
N HIS A 23 17.54 11.49 -13.73
CA HIS A 23 17.86 12.92 -13.72
C HIS A 23 19.37 13.09 -13.63
N VAL A 24 19.98 13.63 -14.69
CA VAL A 24 21.44 13.66 -14.86
C VAL A 24 22.14 14.46 -13.75
N PRO A 25 21.67 15.67 -13.36
CA PRO A 25 22.31 16.44 -12.31
C PRO A 25 22.32 15.77 -10.93
N SER A 26 21.21 15.13 -10.53
CA SER A 26 21.07 14.56 -9.18
C SER A 26 21.29 13.05 -9.13
N GLN A 27 21.51 12.40 -10.28
CA GLN A 27 21.57 10.94 -10.43
C GLN A 27 20.34 10.22 -9.85
N THR A 28 19.20 10.91 -9.74
CA THR A 28 17.99 10.35 -9.14
C THR A 28 17.24 9.50 -10.17
N PRO A 29 16.93 8.22 -9.86
CA PRO A 29 16.06 7.42 -10.71
C PRO A 29 14.63 7.93 -10.62
N ILE A 30 13.98 8.07 -11.78
CA ILE A 30 12.61 8.56 -11.91
C ILE A 30 11.83 7.56 -12.77
N ASP A 31 10.67 7.13 -12.26
CA ASP A 31 9.70 6.35 -13.03
C ASP A 31 8.61 7.32 -13.54
N LEU A 32 8.60 7.59 -14.84
CA LEU A 32 7.57 8.39 -15.49
C LEU A 32 6.42 7.48 -15.93
N VAL A 33 5.21 7.80 -15.47
CA VAL A 33 4.01 7.00 -15.68
C VAL A 33 2.90 7.92 -16.16
N ILE A 34 2.13 7.48 -17.15
CA ILE A 34 0.88 8.14 -17.55
C ILE A 34 -0.25 7.40 -16.83
N HIS A 35 -0.85 8.03 -15.81
CA HIS A 35 -1.91 7.40 -15.02
C HIS A 35 -3.09 8.35 -14.79
N LEU A 36 -4.28 7.75 -14.78
CA LEU A 36 -5.59 8.40 -14.66
C LEU A 36 -6.04 8.57 -13.19
N GLY A 37 -5.11 8.97 -12.29
CA GLY A 37 -5.45 9.42 -10.93
C GLY A 37 -5.35 8.42 -9.78
N HIS A 38 -5.55 7.11 -10.00
CA HIS A 38 -5.57 6.13 -8.88
C HIS A 38 -4.31 6.15 -7.97
N PRO A 39 -3.05 6.22 -8.48
CA PRO A 39 -1.87 6.32 -7.62
C PRO A 39 -1.86 7.58 -6.77
N ILE A 40 -2.38 8.69 -7.29
CA ILE A 40 -2.45 9.97 -6.58
C ILE A 40 -3.38 9.82 -5.38
N VAL A 41 -4.59 9.30 -5.62
CA VAL A 41 -5.60 9.09 -4.57
C VAL A 41 -5.13 8.06 -3.54
N SER A 42 -4.48 6.97 -3.98
CA SER A 42 -3.85 5.99 -3.08
C SER A 42 -2.72 6.60 -2.23
N SER A 43 -1.93 7.52 -2.78
CA SER A 43 -0.92 8.25 -2.04
C SER A 43 -1.54 9.23 -1.02
N TRP A 44 -2.63 9.91 -1.39
CA TRP A 44 -3.38 10.77 -0.47
C TRP A 44 -3.98 9.98 0.69
N PHE A 45 -4.56 8.82 0.41
CA PHE A 45 -5.08 7.92 1.44
C PHE A 45 -4.02 7.57 2.50
N LEU A 46 -2.84 7.11 2.06
CA LEU A 46 -1.76 6.79 2.99
C LEU A 46 -1.23 8.02 3.72
N ARG A 47 -1.14 9.17 3.04
CA ARG A 47 -0.75 10.45 3.66
C ARG A 47 -1.70 10.78 4.81
N ASP A 48 -3.00 10.71 4.57
CA ASP A 48 -4.02 11.13 5.53
C ASP A 48 -4.07 10.17 6.73
N ILE A 49 -3.91 8.85 6.50
CA ILE A 49 -3.73 7.87 7.59
C ILE A 49 -2.51 8.18 8.45
N VAL A 50 -1.38 8.47 7.81
CA VAL A 50 -0.10 8.77 8.48
C VAL A 50 -0.19 10.08 9.28
N GLN A 51 -0.96 11.06 8.80
CA GLN A 51 -1.22 12.30 9.54
C GLN A 51 -2.09 12.08 10.77
N VAL A 52 -3.03 11.14 10.68
CA VAL A 52 -3.98 10.88 11.76
C VAL A 52 -3.40 9.99 12.86
N SER A 53 -2.47 9.09 12.51
CA SER A 53 -1.87 8.15 13.45
C SER A 53 -0.35 8.19 13.41
N GLY A 54 0.26 8.77 14.45
CA GLY A 54 1.72 8.78 14.63
C GLY A 54 2.32 7.37 14.77
N VAL A 55 1.58 6.48 15.44
CA VAL A 55 1.91 5.04 15.54
C VAL A 55 1.78 4.36 14.18
N GLY A 56 0.72 4.68 13.42
CA GLY A 56 0.53 4.17 12.07
C GLY A 56 1.68 4.54 11.14
N LYS A 57 2.17 5.78 11.21
CA LYS A 57 3.37 6.22 10.49
C LYS A 57 4.57 5.33 10.80
N LYS A 58 4.92 5.21 12.08
CA LYS A 58 6.11 4.48 12.52
C LYS A 58 6.03 3.00 12.17
N LEU A 59 4.87 2.38 12.39
CA LEU A 59 4.66 0.97 12.06
C LEU A 59 4.74 0.73 10.55
N ILE A 60 4.18 1.61 9.72
CA ILE A 60 4.31 1.53 8.25
C ILE A 60 5.79 1.64 7.84
N GLU A 61 6.55 2.56 8.43
CA GLU A 61 7.98 2.73 8.15
C GLU A 61 8.78 1.48 8.56
N LEU A 62 8.55 0.94 9.76
CA LEU A 62 9.20 -0.27 10.26
C LEU A 62 8.93 -1.47 9.35
N VAL A 63 7.66 -1.76 9.04
CA VAL A 63 7.29 -2.89 8.18
C VAL A 63 7.84 -2.73 6.77
N ARG A 64 7.85 -1.51 6.22
CA ARG A 64 8.46 -1.26 4.89
C ARG A 64 9.96 -1.48 4.91
N ASN A 65 10.65 -1.06 5.97
CA ASN A 65 12.09 -1.23 6.12
C ASN A 65 12.46 -2.69 6.34
N TRP A 66 11.70 -3.41 7.16
CA TRP A 66 11.82 -4.85 7.33
C TRP A 66 11.61 -5.61 6.02
N GLY A 67 10.54 -5.31 5.27
CA GLY A 67 10.30 -5.93 3.97
C GLY A 67 11.39 -5.59 2.94
N ALA A 68 11.99 -4.41 3.04
CA ALA A 68 13.12 -4.02 2.20
C ALA A 68 14.41 -4.75 2.60
N SER A 69 14.72 -4.89 3.89
CA SER A 69 15.91 -5.59 4.38
C SER A 69 15.88 -7.08 4.03
N LYS A 70 14.70 -7.68 3.98
CA LYS A 70 14.49 -9.06 3.52
C LYS A 70 14.35 -9.20 2.00
N ASN A 71 14.47 -8.10 1.24
CA ASN A 71 14.36 -8.09 -0.22
C ASN A 71 13.03 -8.68 -0.76
N ILE A 72 11.95 -8.57 0.01
CA ILE A 72 10.61 -9.09 -0.32
C ILE A 72 9.65 -7.99 -0.84
N THR A 73 10.18 -6.80 -1.15
CA THR A 73 9.40 -5.65 -1.63
C THR A 73 9.44 -5.43 -3.15
N ARG A 74 10.02 -6.39 -3.88
CA ARG A 74 10.32 -6.30 -5.32
C ARG A 74 9.14 -6.68 -6.21
N ALA A 75 8.33 -5.68 -6.58
CA ALA A 75 7.18 -5.89 -7.47
C ALA A 75 7.57 -6.45 -8.85
N ASP A 76 8.77 -6.11 -9.35
CA ASP A 76 9.34 -6.64 -10.59
C ASP A 76 9.64 -8.14 -10.52
N ALA A 77 9.91 -8.65 -9.30
CA ALA A 77 10.13 -10.06 -9.02
C ALA A 77 8.83 -10.79 -8.61
N GLY A 78 7.66 -10.18 -8.83
CA GLY A 78 6.37 -10.73 -8.43
C GLY A 78 6.09 -10.64 -6.93
N MET A 79 6.92 -9.93 -6.16
CA MET A 79 6.74 -9.78 -4.72
C MET A 79 5.78 -8.64 -4.37
N LEU A 80 5.36 -8.55 -3.10
CA LEU A 80 4.46 -7.50 -2.65
C LEU A 80 5.19 -6.15 -2.64
N PRO A 81 4.73 -5.10 -3.36
CA PRO A 81 5.37 -3.79 -3.32
C PRO A 81 5.32 -3.16 -1.91
N LYS A 82 6.22 -2.21 -1.63
CA LYS A 82 6.21 -1.41 -0.39
C LYS A 82 4.83 -0.83 -0.05
N TYR A 83 4.09 -0.36 -1.07
CA TYR A 83 2.71 0.11 -0.92
C TYR A 83 1.77 -0.98 -0.39
N GLY A 84 1.91 -2.22 -0.87
CA GLY A 84 1.13 -3.36 -0.38
C GLY A 84 1.38 -3.64 1.10
N TYR A 85 2.63 -3.56 1.56
CA TYR A 85 2.95 -3.65 2.98
C TYR A 85 2.33 -2.52 3.81
N SER A 86 2.30 -1.30 3.30
CA SER A 86 1.58 -0.20 3.96
C SER A 86 0.10 -0.51 4.14
N LEU A 87 -0.56 -1.10 3.13
CA LEU A 87 -1.97 -1.50 3.25
C LEU A 87 -2.18 -2.64 4.24
N LEU A 88 -1.25 -3.61 4.33
CA LEU A 88 -1.32 -4.66 5.35
C LEU A 88 -1.26 -4.08 6.76
N VAL A 89 -0.41 -3.08 6.98
CA VAL A 89 -0.34 -2.37 8.27
C VAL A 89 -1.64 -1.61 8.55
N VAL A 90 -2.20 -0.91 7.57
CA VAL A 90 -3.51 -0.24 7.73
C VAL A 90 -4.57 -1.24 8.17
N ALA A 91 -4.70 -2.36 7.46
CA ALA A 91 -5.67 -3.41 7.78
C ALA A 91 -5.43 -4.03 9.17
N PHE A 92 -4.18 -4.20 9.58
CA PHE A 92 -3.81 -4.65 10.93
C PHE A 92 -4.27 -3.64 12.00
N LEU A 93 -3.96 -2.35 11.81
CA LEU A 93 -4.33 -1.29 12.76
C LEU A 93 -5.86 -1.15 12.86
N GLN A 94 -6.59 -1.29 11.76
CA GLN A 94 -8.06 -1.32 11.78
C GLN A 94 -8.61 -2.45 12.65
N ARG A 95 -8.04 -3.66 12.54
CA ARG A 95 -8.45 -4.81 13.38
C ARG A 95 -8.12 -4.62 14.86
N LYS A 96 -7.04 -3.91 15.15
CA LYS A 96 -6.64 -3.57 16.52
C LYS A 96 -7.42 -2.37 17.08
N GLY A 97 -8.32 -1.77 16.31
CA GLY A 97 -9.06 -0.56 16.71
C GLY A 97 -8.22 0.72 16.74
N LEU A 98 -6.99 0.67 16.23
CA LEU A 98 -6.04 1.80 16.18
C LEU A 98 -6.22 2.65 14.91
N LEU A 99 -7.10 2.23 14.01
CA LEU A 99 -7.64 2.99 12.90
C LEU A 99 -9.13 2.66 12.74
N PRO A 100 -9.94 3.53 12.14
CA PRO A 100 -11.36 3.25 11.91
C PRO A 100 -11.53 2.06 10.95
N ALA A 101 -12.37 1.09 11.32
CA ALA A 101 -12.64 -0.09 10.50
C ALA A 101 -13.32 0.26 9.16
N ASN A 102 -14.08 1.35 9.13
CA ASN A 102 -14.85 1.85 8.00
C ASN A 102 -14.12 2.92 7.17
N LEU A 103 -12.78 2.94 7.14
CA LEU A 103 -12.01 3.82 6.23
C LEU A 103 -12.39 3.63 4.76
N PHE A 104 -12.91 2.46 4.44
CA PHE A 104 -13.69 2.24 3.23
C PHE A 104 -15.13 1.96 3.68
N PRO A 105 -16.11 2.81 3.33
CA PRO A 105 -17.50 2.39 3.35
C PRO A 105 -17.63 1.29 2.29
N ILE A 106 -17.46 0.04 2.70
CA ILE A 106 -17.99 -1.07 1.95
C ILE A 106 -19.45 -1.11 2.38
N GLU A 107 -20.33 -0.46 1.61
CA GLU A 107 -21.74 -0.77 1.73
C GLU A 107 -21.86 -2.27 1.36
N GLU A 108 -22.28 -3.10 2.32
CA GLU A 108 -22.49 -4.54 2.14
C GLU A 108 -23.71 -4.82 1.25
N GLU A 109 -23.93 -4.04 0.18
CA GLU A 109 -24.97 -4.32 -0.79
C GLU A 109 -24.44 -5.31 -1.84
N GLU A 110 -24.87 -6.56 -1.62
CA GLU A 110 -24.89 -7.69 -2.53
C GLU A 110 -23.53 -8.28 -2.98
N ALA A 111 -23.21 -9.43 -2.39
CA ALA A 111 -22.25 -10.38 -2.94
C ALA A 111 -22.66 -10.80 -4.37
N VAL A 112 -22.16 -10.09 -5.38
CA VAL A 112 -22.34 -10.43 -6.79
C VAL A 112 -21.73 -11.81 -7.06
N PRO A 113 -22.42 -12.74 -7.75
CA PRO A 113 -21.94 -14.09 -7.95
C PRO A 113 -20.69 -14.10 -8.84
N LYS A 114 -19.56 -14.53 -8.27
CA LYS A 114 -18.30 -14.91 -8.95
C LYS A 114 -17.90 -13.95 -10.08
N ALA A 115 -17.21 -12.87 -9.71
CA ALA A 115 -16.51 -11.98 -10.63
C ALA A 115 -15.69 -12.76 -11.66
N LYS A 116 -16.19 -12.83 -12.91
CA LYS A 116 -15.38 -13.20 -14.08
C LYS A 116 -14.25 -12.18 -14.15
N ARG A 117 -13.00 -12.66 -14.26
CA ARG A 117 -11.81 -11.81 -14.41
C ARG A 117 -12.11 -10.64 -15.37
N PRO A 118 -11.86 -9.37 -14.97
CA PRO A 118 -12.19 -8.22 -15.80
C PRO A 118 -11.41 -8.32 -17.12
N ARG A 119 -12.12 -8.50 -18.23
CA ARG A 119 -11.58 -8.12 -19.54
C ARG A 119 -11.68 -6.60 -19.59
N LEU A 120 -10.56 -5.92 -19.78
CA LEU A 120 -10.50 -4.51 -20.16
C LEU A 120 -11.33 -4.35 -21.45
N LEU A 121 -12.62 -4.02 -21.32
CA LEU A 121 -13.39 -3.51 -22.42
C LEU A 121 -12.84 -2.11 -22.73
N ALA A 122 -12.75 -1.80 -24.03
CA ALA A 122 -12.11 -0.61 -24.59
C ALA A 122 -12.71 0.74 -24.15
N THR A 123 -13.64 0.74 -23.19
CA THR A 123 -14.35 1.91 -22.66
C THR A 123 -14.22 2.09 -21.15
N GLY A 124 -13.30 1.37 -20.47
CA GLY A 124 -12.90 1.69 -19.10
C GLY A 124 -13.95 1.36 -18.02
N LEU A 125 -13.89 0.11 -17.55
CA LEU A 125 -14.28 -0.39 -16.21
C LEU A 125 -15.74 -0.23 -15.70
N ASP A 126 -16.11 -1.21 -14.88
CA ASP A 126 -17.43 -1.47 -14.28
C ASP A 126 -17.70 -0.53 -13.08
N PRO A 127 -18.83 0.19 -13.02
CA PRO A 127 -19.08 1.32 -12.10
C PRO A 127 -19.48 0.98 -10.65
N THR A 128 -19.47 -0.28 -10.20
CA THR A 128 -20.08 -0.64 -8.91
C THR A 128 -19.12 -0.81 -7.73
N THR A 129 -17.81 -0.55 -7.86
CA THR A 129 -16.90 -0.85 -6.72
C THR A 129 -15.78 0.12 -6.41
N TYR A 130 -15.46 1.10 -7.24
CA TYR A 130 -14.48 2.13 -6.89
C TYR A 130 -14.79 3.39 -7.71
N TYR A 131 -14.41 4.56 -7.19
CA TYR A 131 -14.51 5.85 -7.88
C TYR A 131 -14.29 5.68 -9.38
N THR A 132 -15.26 6.11 -10.17
CA THR A 132 -15.12 6.16 -11.62
C THR A 132 -13.88 6.99 -11.95
N GLU A 133 -13.23 6.66 -13.07
CA GLU A 133 -12.04 7.40 -13.51
C GLU A 133 -12.32 8.91 -13.61
N GLY A 134 -13.55 9.28 -14.01
CA GLY A 134 -14.01 10.67 -14.02
C GLY A 134 -14.08 11.32 -12.64
N GLU A 135 -14.46 10.57 -11.59
CA GLU A 135 -14.45 11.08 -10.21
C GLU A 135 -13.02 11.24 -9.68
N LEU A 136 -12.13 10.29 -9.97
CA LEU A 136 -10.70 10.42 -9.61
C LEU A 136 -10.06 11.61 -10.32
N ILE A 137 -10.35 11.80 -11.60
CA ILE A 137 -9.89 12.98 -12.37
C ILE A 137 -10.47 14.25 -11.76
N ARG A 138 -11.75 14.28 -11.37
CA ARG A 138 -12.33 15.44 -10.68
C ARG A 138 -11.60 15.72 -9.36
N PHE A 139 -11.33 14.73 -8.53
CA PHE A 139 -10.58 14.92 -7.28
C PHE A 139 -9.17 15.45 -7.51
N VAL A 140 -8.51 15.02 -8.59
CA VAL A 140 -7.14 15.46 -8.91
C VAL A 140 -7.10 16.81 -9.63
N ALA A 141 -8.08 17.10 -10.47
CA ALA A 141 -8.11 18.29 -11.34
C ALA A 141 -8.83 19.49 -10.72
N LEU A 142 -9.71 19.28 -9.73
CA LEU A 142 -10.34 20.38 -9.01
C LEU A 142 -9.38 20.86 -7.91
N GLU A 143 -9.25 22.19 -7.78
CA GLU A 143 -8.49 22.84 -6.70
C GLU A 143 -9.17 22.71 -5.32
N GLU A 144 -10.33 22.06 -5.25
CA GLU A 144 -11.02 21.87 -3.98
C GLU A 144 -10.24 20.87 -3.11
N PRO A 145 -9.80 21.30 -1.92
CA PRO A 145 -8.73 20.66 -1.19
C PRO A 145 -9.16 19.28 -0.70
N ALA A 146 -8.17 18.44 -0.41
CA ALA A 146 -8.25 17.09 0.14
C ALA A 146 -9.40 16.78 1.13
N ARG A 147 -10.02 17.77 1.78
CA ARG A 147 -11.22 17.67 2.63
C ARG A 147 -12.44 16.99 1.99
N LEU A 148 -12.54 16.90 0.67
CA LEU A 148 -13.62 16.16 -0.01
C LEU A 148 -13.33 14.66 -0.19
N LEU A 149 -12.18 14.17 0.27
CA LEU A 149 -11.89 12.75 0.23
C LEU A 149 -12.81 12.00 1.21
N PRO A 150 -13.34 10.84 0.79
CA PRO A 150 -14.42 10.13 1.50
C PRO A 150 -14.03 9.66 2.91
N TRP A 151 -12.74 9.41 3.14
CA TRP A 151 -12.24 8.91 4.42
C TRP A 151 -11.98 10.03 5.42
N ASN A 152 -11.93 11.30 4.99
CA ASN A 152 -11.61 12.41 5.89
C ASN A 152 -12.66 12.62 6.98
N PRO A 153 -13.98 12.62 6.69
CA PRO A 153 -14.98 12.69 7.76
C PRO A 153 -14.86 11.55 8.78
N VAL A 154 -14.51 10.34 8.31
CA VAL A 154 -14.31 9.17 9.18
C VAL A 154 -13.07 9.34 10.06
N LEU A 155 -11.95 9.79 9.47
CA LEU A 155 -10.71 10.07 10.18
C LEU A 155 -10.87 11.19 11.20
N ASP A 156 -11.54 12.29 10.82
CA ASP A 156 -11.79 13.44 11.70
C ASP A 156 -12.66 13.04 12.89
N ALA A 157 -13.76 12.32 12.66
CA ALA A 157 -14.63 11.81 13.71
C ALA A 157 -13.90 10.82 14.64
N TRP A 158 -13.06 9.96 14.06
CA TRP A 158 -12.24 9.02 14.81
C TRP A 158 -11.20 9.74 15.69
N GLN A 159 -10.51 10.76 15.17
CA GLN A 159 -9.55 11.56 15.94
C GLN A 159 -10.20 12.26 17.14
N GLN A 160 -11.40 12.80 16.95
CA GLN A 160 -12.14 13.47 18.02
C GLN A 160 -12.58 12.49 19.12
N SER A 161 -12.94 11.26 18.74
CA SER A 161 -13.48 10.25 19.66
C SER A 161 -12.42 9.40 20.34
N ASN A 162 -11.29 9.14 19.67
CA ASN A 162 -10.24 8.23 20.11
C ASN A 162 -8.94 8.95 20.46
N ALA A 163 -9.02 10.00 21.27
CA ALA A 163 -7.87 10.70 21.84
C ALA A 163 -6.93 9.82 22.71
N ILE A 164 -7.20 8.51 22.80
CA ILE A 164 -6.32 7.51 23.42
C ILE A 164 -5.08 7.35 22.54
N ARG A 165 -4.04 8.11 22.88
CA ARG A 165 -2.71 8.03 22.29
C ARG A 165 -2.10 6.67 22.63
N CYS A 166 -2.11 5.76 21.66
CA CYS A 166 -1.13 4.66 21.65
C CYS A 166 0.26 5.30 21.78
N LYS A 167 1.01 4.87 22.79
CA LYS A 167 2.29 5.48 23.13
C LYS A 167 3.33 5.02 22.12
N ASP A 168 4.32 5.86 21.86
CA ASP A 168 5.44 5.50 21.00
C ASP A 168 6.17 4.23 21.47
N SER A 169 6.14 3.93 22.77
CA SER A 169 6.69 2.72 23.38
C SER A 169 5.97 1.42 22.95
N GLU A 170 4.76 1.51 22.41
CA GLU A 170 3.94 0.34 22.02
C GLU A 170 4.16 -0.04 20.56
N VAL A 171 4.91 0.76 19.78
CA VAL A 171 5.13 0.53 18.35
C VAL A 171 5.88 -0.78 18.10
N ASP A 172 6.89 -1.09 18.92
CA ASP A 172 7.70 -2.30 18.78
C ASP A 172 6.87 -3.56 19.08
N GLU A 173 6.03 -3.51 20.12
CA GLU A 173 5.10 -4.59 20.44
C GLU A 173 4.08 -4.81 19.31
N LEU A 174 3.54 -3.73 18.73
CA LEU A 174 2.64 -3.80 17.59
C LEU A 174 3.34 -4.36 16.34
N PHE A 175 4.61 -4.03 16.14
CA PHE A 175 5.41 -4.58 15.05
C PHE A 175 5.61 -6.09 15.22
N GLN A 176 5.96 -6.56 16.42
CA GLN A 176 6.07 -7.99 16.69
C GLN A 176 4.74 -8.72 16.51
N GLN A 177 3.64 -8.16 17.02
CA GLN A 177 2.30 -8.71 16.80
C GLN A 177 1.94 -8.78 15.31
N PHE A 178 2.29 -7.75 14.54
CA PHE A 178 2.08 -7.74 13.09
C PHE A 178 2.83 -8.88 12.40
N LEU A 179 4.09 -9.14 12.77
CA LEU A 179 4.88 -10.22 12.19
C LEU A 179 4.28 -11.59 12.51
N VAL A 180 3.87 -11.83 13.77
CA VAL A 180 3.20 -13.08 14.18
C VAL A 180 1.90 -13.29 13.40
N ASP A 181 1.07 -12.25 13.26
CA ASP A 181 -0.18 -12.31 12.48
C ASP A 181 0.09 -12.60 11.00
N LEU A 182 1.17 -12.05 10.45
CA LEU A 182 1.56 -12.26 9.05
C LEU A 182 2.03 -13.70 8.84
N GLU A 183 2.89 -14.22 9.71
CA GLU A 183 3.38 -15.60 9.66
C GLU A 183 2.26 -16.63 9.83
N GLY A 184 1.34 -16.41 10.77
CA GLY A 184 0.19 -17.28 10.97
C GLY A 184 -0.68 -17.41 9.72
N LYS A 185 -0.89 -16.30 8.99
CA LYS A 185 -1.65 -16.29 7.73
C LYS A 185 -0.90 -16.98 6.60
N LEU A 186 0.42 -16.84 6.54
CA LEU A 186 1.25 -17.47 5.51
C LEU A 186 1.50 -18.97 5.76
N SER A 187 1.39 -19.41 7.01
CA SER A 187 1.64 -20.80 7.42
C SER A 187 0.40 -21.70 7.37
N SER A 188 -0.81 -21.15 7.21
CA SER A 188 -2.03 -21.98 7.10
C SER A 188 -1.98 -22.91 5.88
N GLU A 189 -2.03 -24.21 6.14
CA GLU A 189 -1.78 -25.30 5.18
C GLU A 189 -2.82 -25.42 4.04
N ASP A 190 -3.95 -24.71 4.11
CA ASP A 190 -5.06 -24.82 3.15
C ASP A 190 -4.93 -23.95 1.89
N SER A 191 -3.88 -23.14 1.76
CA SER A 191 -3.66 -22.34 0.55
C SER A 191 -2.78 -23.09 -0.46
N LYS A 192 -3.40 -23.57 -1.54
CA LYS A 192 -2.65 -23.98 -2.75
C LYS A 192 -1.62 -22.90 -3.07
N PRO A 193 -0.34 -23.25 -3.25
CA PRO A 193 0.74 -22.27 -3.28
C PRO A 193 0.53 -21.30 -4.43
N VAL A 194 0.20 -20.05 -4.11
CA VAL A 194 0.58 -18.94 -4.98
C VAL A 194 2.11 -18.98 -4.97
N THR A 195 2.73 -19.09 -6.14
CA THR A 195 4.18 -19.19 -6.37
C THR A 195 4.97 -18.03 -5.75
N PHE A 196 5.11 -18.07 -4.43
CA PHE A 196 5.92 -17.21 -3.55
C PHE A 196 6.88 -18.03 -2.67
N ARG A 197 6.70 -19.37 -2.64
CA ARG A 197 7.31 -20.25 -1.64
C ARG A 197 8.77 -20.64 -1.86
N GLU A 198 9.37 -20.38 -3.01
CA GLU A 198 10.79 -20.75 -3.23
C GLU A 198 11.79 -19.85 -2.48
N LYS A 199 11.32 -18.77 -1.82
CA LYS A 199 12.18 -17.89 -1.00
C LYS A 199 11.79 -17.79 0.48
N GLN A 200 10.75 -18.49 0.92
CA GLN A 200 10.23 -18.35 2.29
C GLN A 200 11.13 -19.01 3.34
N VAL A 201 11.77 -20.13 3.00
CA VAL A 201 12.62 -20.90 3.93
C VAL A 201 13.90 -20.14 4.29
N VAL A 202 14.50 -19.42 3.34
CA VAL A 202 15.73 -18.65 3.58
C VAL A 202 15.48 -17.41 4.45
N VAL A 203 14.34 -16.75 4.29
CA VAL A 203 14.03 -15.48 4.98
C VAL A 203 13.71 -15.70 6.47
N LEU A 204 13.09 -16.84 6.81
CA LEU A 204 12.75 -17.19 8.19
C LEU A 204 13.93 -17.78 8.97
N ASP A 205 14.82 -18.54 8.32
CA ASP A 205 16.04 -19.04 8.98
C ASP A 205 17.04 -17.89 9.24
N GLU A 206 17.17 -16.92 8.32
CA GLU A 206 17.93 -15.68 8.57
C GLU A 206 17.34 -14.81 9.69
N PHE A 207 16.07 -15.00 10.10
CA PHE A 207 15.45 -14.23 11.18
C PHE A 207 15.86 -14.73 12.57
N LYS A 208 16.12 -16.04 12.72
CA LYS A 208 16.57 -16.61 14.00
C LYS A 208 18.00 -16.21 14.33
N ASP A 209 18.89 -16.22 13.32
CA ASP A 209 20.30 -15.89 13.53
C ASP A 209 20.56 -14.41 13.84
N THR A 210 19.67 -13.48 13.43
CA THR A 210 19.86 -12.04 13.74
C THR A 210 19.28 -11.62 15.09
N SER A 211 18.51 -12.48 15.77
CA SER A 211 17.91 -12.18 17.07
C SER A 211 18.81 -12.56 18.25
N ASP A 212 19.81 -13.41 18.03
CA ASP A 212 20.73 -13.88 19.08
C ASP A 212 22.01 -13.01 19.18
N ASP A 213 22.20 -12.06 18.26
CA ASP A 213 23.38 -11.16 18.18
C ASP A 213 23.06 -9.68 18.52
N LEU A 214 21.94 -9.39 19.19
CA LEU A 214 21.59 -8.06 19.71
C LEU A 214 21.38 -8.04 21.24
#